data_AF-A0A4S2ETQ2-F1
#
_entry.id   AF-A0A4S2ETQ2-F1
#
_cell.length_a   1.000
_cell.length_b   1.000
_cell.length_c   1.000
_cell.angle_alpha   90.00
_cell.angle_beta   90.00
_cell.angle_gamma   90.00
#
_symmetry.space_group_name_H-M   'P 1'
#
loop_
_entity.id
_entity.type
_entity.pdbx_description
1 polymer ?
#
loop_
_entity_poly.entity_id
_entity_poly.type
_entity_poly.pdbx_seq_one_letter_code
_entity_poly.pdbx_strand_id
1 'polypeptide(L)'
;MQERFDRGMAEAIRAFVVRNRNSDGTYSLDPKIAPEALVSLIHEAVGDELSFYPEADQLVWDVARHMGFVIPACPVESRGDAKAFLAEYGVRNADQWYRRFGFDDGVMKNFYATSVLMARNTPFWRKLVPVPKLAATKASTFAPYLVDALDFCLGYETGADDDRLFRC
;
A
#
# COMPACT_ATOMS: atom_id res chain seq x y z
N MET A 1 12.81 -3.11 21.52
CA MET A 1 11.83 -3.83 20.68
C MET A 1 12.58 -4.19 19.40
N GLN A 2 12.69 -5.49 19.14
CA GLN A 2 13.63 -6.14 18.21
C GLN A 2 13.41 -5.68 16.76
N GLU A 3 14.49 -5.53 15.98
CA GLU A 3 14.47 -5.10 14.57
C GLU A 3 13.46 -5.95 13.76
N ARG A 4 12.38 -5.31 13.31
CA ARG A 4 11.18 -5.96 12.76
C ARG A 4 11.19 -6.11 11.24
N PHE A 5 12.32 -5.77 10.60
CA PHE A 5 12.52 -5.86 9.17
C PHE A 5 13.65 -6.84 8.86
N ASP A 6 13.30 -8.07 8.48
CA ASP A 6 14.23 -9.05 7.96
C ASP A 6 14.42 -8.84 6.46
N ARG A 7 15.44 -8.03 6.12
CA ARG A 7 15.78 -7.72 4.74
C ARG A 7 16.10 -8.98 3.93
N GLY A 8 16.80 -9.95 4.53
CA GLY A 8 17.19 -11.18 3.84
C GLY A 8 15.97 -12.02 3.47
N MET A 9 15.01 -12.14 4.39
CA MET A 9 13.74 -12.82 4.12
C MET A 9 12.91 -12.08 3.07
N ALA A 10 12.82 -10.74 3.15
CA ALA A 10 12.11 -9.93 2.16
C ALA A 10 12.71 -10.09 0.75
N GLU A 11 14.04 -10.05 0.62
CA GLU A 11 14.75 -10.27 -0.65
C GLU A 11 14.54 -11.70 -1.17
N ALA A 12 14.51 -12.71 -0.29
CA ALA A 12 14.25 -14.10 -0.67
C ALA A 12 12.81 -14.30 -1.17
N ILE A 13 11.81 -13.72 -0.48
CA ILE A 13 10.40 -13.75 -0.92
C ILE A 13 10.25 -13.06 -2.26
N ARG A 14 10.82 -11.86 -2.42
CA ARG A 14 10.83 -11.12 -3.68
C ARG A 14 11.44 -11.98 -4.80
N ALA A 15 12.61 -12.58 -4.58
CA ALA A 15 13.27 -13.44 -5.56
C ALA A 15 12.40 -14.67 -5.92
N PHE A 16 11.73 -15.27 -4.93
CA PHE A 16 10.78 -16.36 -5.17
C PHE A 16 9.62 -15.91 -6.06
N VAL A 17 9.02 -14.75 -5.82
CA VAL A 17 7.90 -14.27 -6.65
C VAL A 17 8.39 -13.93 -8.05
N VAL A 18 9.50 -13.19 -8.17
CA VAL A 18 10.08 -12.76 -9.46
C VAL A 18 10.53 -13.94 -10.33
N ARG A 19 11.04 -15.03 -9.75
CA ARG A 19 11.43 -16.22 -10.55
C ARG A 19 10.25 -16.88 -11.28
N ASN A 20 9.03 -16.66 -10.78
CA ASN A 20 7.80 -17.19 -11.36
C ASN A 20 7.14 -16.20 -12.34
N ARG A 21 7.84 -15.11 -12.70
CA ARG A 21 7.39 -14.15 -13.70
C ARG A 21 7.62 -14.72 -15.10
N ASN A 22 6.56 -14.74 -15.90
CA ASN A 22 6.59 -15.14 -17.30
C ASN A 22 7.16 -14.01 -18.18
N SER A 23 7.50 -14.35 -19.43
CA SER A 23 8.05 -13.39 -20.40
C SER A 23 7.08 -12.27 -20.81
N ASP A 24 5.78 -12.51 -20.70
CA ASP A 24 4.71 -11.51 -20.91
C ASP A 24 4.48 -10.59 -19.69
N GLY A 25 5.24 -10.80 -18.61
CA GLY A 25 5.14 -10.03 -17.38
C GLY A 25 4.10 -10.52 -16.37
N THR A 26 3.31 -11.54 -16.72
CA THR A 26 2.39 -12.21 -15.77
C THR A 26 3.16 -13.12 -14.82
N TYR A 27 2.50 -13.62 -13.76
CA TYR A 27 3.12 -14.54 -12.81
C TYR A 27 2.42 -15.90 -12.82
N SER A 28 3.18 -16.97 -12.65
CA SER A 28 2.71 -18.35 -12.55
C SER A 28 3.07 -18.93 -11.19
N LEU A 29 2.30 -18.59 -10.16
CA LEU A 29 2.43 -19.19 -8.83
C LEU A 29 1.55 -20.45 -8.71
N ASP A 30 1.93 -21.37 -7.82
CA ASP A 30 1.12 -22.55 -7.52
C ASP A 30 -0.28 -22.09 -7.07
N PRO A 31 -1.36 -22.53 -7.74
CA PRO A 31 -2.73 -22.12 -7.42
C PRO A 31 -3.17 -22.51 -6.01
N LYS A 32 -2.46 -23.41 -5.33
CA LYS A 32 -2.69 -23.76 -3.91
C LYS A 32 -2.18 -22.68 -2.95
N ILE A 33 -1.32 -21.77 -3.41
CA ILE A 33 -0.86 -20.64 -2.60
C ILE A 33 -2.00 -19.63 -2.52
N ALA A 34 -2.58 -19.50 -1.33
CA ALA A 34 -3.57 -18.47 -1.05
C ALA A 34 -2.91 -17.07 -1.08
N PRO A 35 -3.56 -16.03 -1.63
CA PRO A 35 -3.09 -14.65 -1.55
C PRO A 35 -2.76 -14.21 -0.12
N GLU A 36 -3.58 -14.62 0.85
CA GLU A 36 -3.42 -14.32 2.27
C GLU A 36 -2.12 -14.93 2.82
N ALA A 37 -1.71 -16.10 2.33
CA ALA A 37 -0.45 -16.71 2.73
C ALA A 37 0.76 -15.89 2.23
N LEU A 38 0.67 -15.29 1.04
CA LEU A 38 1.70 -14.37 0.55
C LEU A 38 1.76 -13.08 1.38
N VAL A 39 0.60 -12.51 1.73
CA VAL A 39 0.51 -11.32 2.60
C VAL A 39 1.13 -11.63 3.96
N SER A 40 0.76 -12.73 4.60
CA SER A 40 1.30 -13.15 5.90
C SER A 40 2.81 -13.36 5.84
N LEU A 41 3.32 -14.06 4.82
CA LEU A 41 4.76 -14.29 4.65
C LEU A 41 5.54 -12.98 4.50
N ILE A 42 4.97 -12.00 3.78
CA ILE A 42 5.59 -10.70 3.65
C ILE A 42 5.52 -9.92 4.96
N HIS A 43 4.39 -9.94 5.67
CA HIS A 43 4.29 -9.33 7.00
C HIS A 43 5.28 -9.92 8.01
N GLU A 44 5.61 -11.20 7.91
CA GLU A 44 6.68 -11.80 8.72
C GLU A 44 8.05 -11.18 8.40
N ALA A 45 8.30 -10.81 7.14
CA ALA A 45 9.58 -10.26 6.69
C ALA A 45 9.71 -8.77 6.95
N VAL A 46 8.67 -8.00 6.61
CA VAL A 46 8.73 -6.54 6.64
C VAL A 46 7.91 -5.92 7.76
N GLY A 47 7.18 -6.72 8.55
CA GLY A 47 6.46 -6.24 9.72
C GLY A 47 5.43 -5.16 9.40
N ASP A 48 5.57 -4.01 10.06
CA ASP A 48 4.70 -2.84 9.89
C ASP A 48 5.13 -1.97 8.69
N GLU A 49 6.21 -2.31 7.99
CA GLU A 49 6.61 -1.59 6.77
C GLU A 49 5.64 -1.81 5.62
N LEU A 50 4.80 -2.85 5.68
CA LEU A 50 3.73 -3.08 4.73
C LEU A 50 2.41 -3.21 5.49
N SER A 51 1.37 -2.53 5.01
CA SER A 51 0.01 -2.65 5.52
C SER A 51 -0.95 -2.92 4.38
N PHE A 52 -1.89 -3.85 4.56
CA PHE A 52 -2.93 -4.16 3.58
C PHE A 52 -4.30 -3.69 4.07
N TYR A 53 -4.97 -2.91 3.24
CA TYR A 53 -6.32 -2.39 3.49
C TYR A 53 -7.27 -3.00 2.48
N PRO A 54 -8.14 -3.94 2.90
CA PRO A 54 -9.15 -4.54 2.02
C PRO A 54 -10.08 -3.49 1.41
N GLU A 55 -10.42 -2.47 2.19
CA GLU A 55 -11.20 -1.31 1.78
C GLU A 55 -10.29 -0.10 1.71
N ALA A 56 -10.05 0.41 0.49
CA ALA A 56 -9.11 1.51 0.30
C ALA A 56 -9.54 2.78 1.02
N ASP A 57 -10.85 3.04 1.16
CA ASP A 57 -11.40 4.25 1.77
C ASP A 57 -11.02 4.46 3.24
N GLN A 58 -10.64 3.41 3.96
CA GLN A 58 -10.22 3.49 5.37
C GLN A 58 -8.81 4.05 5.54
N LEU A 59 -7.93 3.88 4.53
CA LEU A 59 -6.50 4.16 4.67
C LEU A 59 -6.24 5.62 5.07
N VAL A 60 -6.85 6.57 4.38
CA VAL A 60 -6.66 8.01 4.61
C VAL A 60 -6.96 8.39 6.06
N TRP A 61 -7.97 7.76 6.66
CA TRP A 61 -8.40 8.02 8.03
C TRP A 61 -7.48 7.36 9.05
N ASP A 62 -6.94 6.18 8.74
CA ASP A 62 -5.92 5.55 9.59
C ASP A 62 -4.59 6.31 9.55
N VAL A 63 -4.21 6.86 8.39
CA VAL A 63 -3.06 7.77 8.30
C VAL A 63 -3.29 9.01 9.16
N ALA A 64 -4.47 9.62 9.09
CA ALA A 64 -4.81 10.77 9.92
C ALA A 64 -4.75 10.43 11.43
N ARG A 65 -5.28 9.28 11.84
CA ARG A 65 -5.18 8.81 13.24
C ARG A 65 -3.73 8.60 13.66
N HIS A 66 -2.90 8.03 12.79
CA HIS A 66 -1.47 7.83 13.06
C HIS A 66 -0.73 9.16 13.27
N MET A 67 -1.13 10.21 12.55
CA MET A 67 -0.59 11.57 12.71
C MET A 67 -1.14 12.30 13.95
N GLY A 68 -2.00 11.67 14.75
CA GLY A 68 -2.53 12.22 15.99
C GLY A 68 -3.86 12.96 15.87
N PHE A 69 -4.50 12.95 14.69
CA PHE A 69 -5.84 13.52 14.52
C PHE A 69 -6.91 12.62 15.14
N VAL A 70 -7.91 13.22 15.79
CA VAL A 70 -9.04 12.52 16.40
C VAL A 70 -10.12 12.30 15.34
N ILE A 71 -9.96 11.23 14.56
CA ILE A 71 -10.89 10.88 13.48
C ILE A 71 -11.98 9.90 13.98
N PRO A 72 -13.27 10.27 13.95
CA PRO A 72 -14.35 9.40 14.38
C PRO A 72 -14.51 8.17 13.46
N ALA A 73 -15.33 7.20 13.87
CA ALA A 73 -15.59 5.99 13.07
C ALA A 73 -16.26 6.29 11.73
N CYS A 74 -17.08 7.35 11.66
CA CYS A 74 -17.70 7.85 10.42
C CYS A 74 -17.21 9.28 10.15
N PRO A 75 -16.07 9.45 9.46
CA PRO A 75 -15.50 10.77 9.21
C PRO A 75 -16.38 11.61 8.30
N VAL A 76 -16.45 12.91 8.58
CA VAL A 76 -17.07 13.90 7.69
C VAL A 76 -15.99 14.89 7.27
N GLU A 77 -15.59 14.82 6.01
CA GLU A 77 -14.43 15.54 5.45
C GLU A 77 -14.45 17.05 5.68
N SER A 78 -15.65 17.64 5.79
CA SER A 78 -15.84 19.08 5.95
C SER A 78 -15.79 19.58 7.40
N ARG A 79 -15.49 18.73 8.39
CA ARG A 79 -15.56 19.07 9.82
C ARG A 79 -14.36 18.60 10.63
N GLY A 80 -14.08 19.34 11.70
CA GLY A 80 -13.13 18.98 12.75
C GLY A 80 -11.75 18.57 12.22
N ASP A 81 -11.17 17.56 12.86
CA ASP A 81 -9.84 17.04 12.58
C ASP A 81 -9.71 16.41 11.19
N ALA A 82 -10.79 15.88 10.62
CA ALA A 82 -10.79 15.38 9.24
C ALA A 82 -10.50 16.51 8.24
N LYS A 83 -11.15 17.67 8.42
CA LYS A 83 -10.90 18.85 7.59
C LYS A 83 -9.48 19.40 7.80
N ALA A 84 -9.02 19.43 9.05
CA ALA A 84 -7.67 19.92 9.38
C ALA A 84 -6.59 19.04 8.72
N PHE A 85 -6.72 17.71 8.84
CA PHE A 85 -5.84 16.75 8.19
C PHE A 85 -5.80 16.94 6.66
N LEU A 86 -6.96 17.02 6.00
CA LEU A 86 -7.01 17.20 4.54
C LEU A 86 -6.36 18.53 4.11
N ALA A 87 -6.48 19.58 4.93
CA ALA A 87 -5.87 20.87 4.67
C ALA A 87 -4.33 20.85 4.76
N GLU A 88 -3.72 20.02 5.63
CA GLU A 88 -2.26 19.82 5.67
C GLU A 88 -1.70 19.35 4.32
N TYR A 89 -2.51 18.57 3.59
CA TYR A 89 -2.17 18.08 2.25
C TYR A 89 -2.70 19.00 1.13
N GLY A 90 -3.26 20.16 1.46
CA GLY A 90 -3.80 21.12 0.49
C GLY A 90 -5.00 20.61 -0.31
N VAL A 91 -5.71 19.60 0.20
CA VAL A 91 -6.84 18.95 -0.48
C VAL A 91 -8.15 19.20 0.26
N ARG A 92 -9.28 19.04 -0.45
CA ARG A 92 -10.61 19.33 0.08
C ARG A 92 -11.38 18.09 0.57
N ASN A 93 -11.01 16.92 0.09
CA ASN A 93 -11.68 15.65 0.35
C ASN A 93 -10.70 14.48 0.19
N ALA A 94 -11.10 13.29 0.64
CA ALA A 94 -10.31 12.07 0.57
C ALA A 94 -9.97 11.69 -0.88
N ASP A 95 -10.89 11.88 -1.83
CA ASP A 95 -10.64 11.60 -3.25
C ASP A 95 -9.44 12.38 -3.80
N GLN A 96 -9.35 13.67 -3.47
CA GLN A 96 -8.21 14.50 -3.84
C GLN A 96 -6.92 14.05 -3.14
N TRP A 97 -7.02 13.56 -1.90
CA TRP A 97 -5.89 12.98 -1.18
C TRP A 97 -5.36 11.72 -1.89
N TYR A 98 -6.22 10.78 -2.29
CA TYR A 98 -5.80 9.59 -3.04
C TYR A 98 -5.19 9.94 -4.40
N ARG A 99 -5.78 10.89 -5.12
CA ARG A 99 -5.22 11.36 -6.41
C ARG A 99 -3.83 11.94 -6.26
N ARG A 100 -3.59 12.71 -5.18
CA ARG A 100 -2.26 13.24 -4.86
C ARG A 100 -1.23 12.13 -4.67
N PHE A 101 -1.66 10.97 -4.17
CA PHE A 101 -0.79 9.83 -3.86
C PHE A 101 -0.94 8.66 -4.84
N GLY A 102 -1.23 8.98 -6.10
CA GLY A 102 -1.07 8.04 -7.22
C GLY A 102 -2.31 7.26 -7.65
N PHE A 103 -3.49 7.57 -7.11
CA PHE A 103 -4.74 6.99 -7.60
C PHE A 103 -5.24 7.77 -8.81
N ASP A 104 -5.07 7.22 -10.01
CA ASP A 104 -5.58 7.82 -11.24
C ASP A 104 -7.11 7.74 -11.36
N ASP A 105 -7.67 8.39 -12.38
CA ASP A 105 -9.11 8.39 -12.62
C ASP A 105 -9.69 6.99 -12.87
N GLY A 106 -8.91 6.05 -13.40
CA GLY A 106 -9.31 4.67 -13.63
C GLY A 106 -9.46 3.89 -12.33
N VAL A 107 -8.51 4.05 -11.41
CA VAL A 107 -8.57 3.51 -10.05
C VAL A 107 -9.72 4.16 -9.28
N MET A 108 -9.82 5.49 -9.32
CA MET A 108 -10.87 6.23 -8.63
C MET A 108 -12.28 5.85 -9.11
N LYS A 109 -12.46 5.57 -10.40
CA LYS A 109 -13.75 5.08 -10.94
C LYS A 109 -14.15 3.71 -10.36
N ASN A 110 -13.18 2.89 -9.98
CA ASN A 110 -13.39 1.55 -9.43
C ASN A 110 -12.99 1.46 -7.95
N PHE A 111 -13.03 2.58 -7.23
CA PHE A 111 -12.51 2.67 -5.87
C PHE A 111 -13.20 1.69 -4.90
N TYR A 112 -14.52 1.49 -5.05
CA TYR A 112 -15.30 0.49 -4.30
C TYR A 112 -14.81 -0.96 -4.47
N ALA A 113 -14.14 -1.25 -5.60
CA ALA A 113 -13.57 -2.55 -5.94
C ALA A 113 -12.04 -2.56 -5.77
N THR A 114 -11.48 -1.59 -5.04
CA THR A 114 -10.04 -1.41 -4.86
C THR A 114 -9.66 -1.61 -3.40
N SER A 115 -8.67 -2.47 -3.17
CA SER A 115 -7.88 -2.56 -1.95
C SER A 115 -6.59 -1.76 -2.12
N VAL A 116 -5.83 -1.55 -1.06
CA VAL A 116 -4.56 -0.83 -1.16
C VAL A 116 -3.50 -1.44 -0.26
N LEU A 117 -2.29 -1.54 -0.78
CA LEU A 117 -1.08 -1.78 0.00
C LEU A 117 -0.43 -0.43 0.30
N MET A 118 -0.11 -0.18 1.56
CA MET A 118 0.74 0.93 1.96
C MET A 118 2.09 0.37 2.34
N ALA A 119 3.11 0.70 1.55
CA ALA A 119 4.49 0.29 1.78
C ALA A 119 5.29 1.47 2.33
N ARG A 120 6.15 1.23 3.31
CA ARG A 120 7.14 2.17 3.84
C ARG A 120 8.54 1.67 3.49
N ASN A 121 9.39 2.56 3.01
CA ASN A 121 10.75 2.23 2.61
C ASN A 121 11.80 2.62 3.67
N THR A 122 13.07 2.34 3.36
CA THR A 122 14.18 2.51 4.32
C THR A 122 14.31 3.97 4.81
N PRO A 123 14.17 5.01 3.96
CA PRO A 123 14.14 6.41 4.42
C PRO A 123 12.79 6.91 4.97
N PHE A 124 11.89 5.99 5.35
CA PHE A 124 10.57 6.23 5.95
C PHE A 124 9.55 6.97 5.06
N TRP A 125 9.73 6.95 3.73
CA TRP A 125 8.71 7.37 2.80
C TRP A 125 7.67 6.28 2.61
N ARG A 126 6.43 6.68 2.35
CA ARG A 126 5.32 5.78 2.09
C ARG A 126 4.82 5.90 0.67
N LYS A 127 4.47 4.76 0.08
CA LYS A 127 3.87 4.60 -1.24
C LYS A 127 2.55 3.84 -1.11
N LEU A 128 1.55 4.28 -1.86
CA LEU A 128 0.30 3.54 -2.02
C LEU A 128 0.34 2.73 -3.30
N VAL A 129 -0.03 1.46 -3.22
CA VAL A 129 -0.15 0.57 -4.37
C VAL A 129 -1.62 0.12 -4.43
N PRO A 130 -2.42 0.68 -5.36
CA PRO A 130 -3.82 0.27 -5.52
C PRO A 130 -3.89 -1.15 -6.10
N VAL A 131 -4.73 -1.98 -5.49
CA VAL A 131 -4.90 -3.39 -5.86
C VAL A 131 -6.38 -3.64 -6.17
N PRO A 132 -6.75 -3.97 -7.42
CA PRO A 132 -8.10 -4.43 -7.70
C PRO A 132 -8.44 -5.65 -6.82
N LYS A 133 -9.58 -5.64 -6.12
CA LYS A 133 -9.98 -6.76 -5.24
C LYS A 133 -9.97 -8.11 -5.95
N LEU A 134 -10.35 -8.13 -7.23
CA LEU A 134 -10.28 -9.33 -8.07
C LEU A 134 -8.85 -9.84 -8.25
N ALA A 135 -7.86 -8.96 -8.35
CA ALA A 135 -6.45 -9.35 -8.45
C ALA A 135 -5.96 -10.01 -7.15
N ALA A 136 -6.48 -9.58 -6.00
CA ALA A 136 -6.20 -10.17 -4.69
C ALA A 136 -6.86 -11.53 -4.45
N THR A 137 -7.60 -12.10 -5.41
CA THR A 137 -8.23 -13.43 -5.27
C THR A 137 -7.31 -14.60 -5.65
N LYS A 138 -6.22 -14.34 -6.37
CA LYS A 138 -5.24 -15.36 -6.78
C LYS A 138 -3.83 -14.86 -6.59
N ALA A 139 -2.96 -15.71 -6.06
CA ALA A 139 -1.55 -15.39 -5.83
C ALA A 139 -0.86 -14.83 -7.09
N SER A 140 -1.07 -15.47 -8.24
CA SER A 140 -0.51 -15.04 -9.52
C SER A 140 -0.94 -13.63 -9.96
N THR A 141 -2.20 -13.25 -9.76
CA THR A 141 -2.69 -11.92 -10.15
C THR A 141 -2.35 -10.85 -9.12
N PHE A 142 -2.09 -11.25 -7.87
CA PHE A 142 -1.70 -10.37 -6.79
C PHE A 142 -0.19 -10.09 -6.75
N ALA A 143 0.61 -11.05 -7.19
CA ALA A 143 2.07 -11.00 -7.21
C ALA A 143 2.70 -9.71 -7.76
N PRO A 144 2.23 -9.12 -8.89
CA PRO A 144 2.80 -7.87 -9.39
C PRO A 144 2.74 -6.71 -8.37
N TYR A 145 1.62 -6.58 -7.65
CA TYR A 145 1.40 -5.51 -6.68
C TYR A 145 2.24 -5.72 -5.42
N LEU A 146 2.39 -6.98 -5.00
CA LEU A 146 3.28 -7.35 -3.90
C LEU A 146 4.74 -7.08 -4.24
N VAL A 147 5.18 -7.41 -5.45
CA VAL A 147 6.56 -7.13 -5.89
C VAL A 147 6.79 -5.62 -5.92
N ASP A 148 5.87 -4.82 -6.47
CA ASP A 148 6.00 -3.36 -6.45
C ASP A 148 6.12 -2.79 -5.02
N ALA A 149 5.30 -3.29 -4.09
CA ALA A 149 5.35 -2.88 -2.69
C ALA A 149 6.66 -3.32 -2.00
N LEU A 150 7.12 -4.55 -2.23
CA LEU A 150 8.38 -5.08 -1.68
C LEU A 150 9.61 -4.36 -2.23
N ASP A 151 9.62 -4.08 -3.53
CA ASP A 151 10.69 -3.33 -4.20
C ASP A 151 10.83 -1.95 -3.55
N PHE A 152 9.70 -1.29 -3.30
CA PHE A 152 9.69 -0.02 -2.59
C PHE A 152 10.18 -0.16 -1.14
N CYS A 153 9.69 -1.14 -0.37
CA CYS A 153 10.16 -1.38 1.01
C CYS A 153 11.69 -1.53 1.10
N LEU A 154 12.27 -2.25 0.13
CA LEU A 154 13.72 -2.49 0.03
C LEU A 154 14.50 -1.31 -0.55
N GLY A 155 13.80 -0.36 -1.16
CA GLY A 155 14.30 0.81 -1.86
C GLY A 155 14.62 2.01 -0.96
N TYR A 156 15.05 3.07 -1.63
CA TYR A 156 15.51 4.32 -1.03
C TYR A 156 14.89 5.56 -1.69
N GLU A 157 13.81 5.40 -2.47
CA GLU A 157 13.15 6.53 -3.13
C GLU A 157 12.64 7.56 -2.12
N THR A 158 12.59 8.82 -2.55
CA THR A 158 12.17 9.94 -1.73
C THR A 158 11.15 10.81 -2.46
N GLY A 159 10.52 11.76 -1.77
CA GLY A 159 9.62 12.73 -2.41
C GLY A 159 10.27 13.61 -3.49
N ALA A 160 11.61 13.62 -3.60
CA ALA A 160 12.31 14.26 -4.72
C ALA A 160 12.31 13.38 -5.98
N ASP A 161 12.22 12.06 -5.82
CA ASP A 161 12.17 11.09 -6.91
C ASP A 161 10.73 10.87 -7.41
N ASP A 162 9.76 10.89 -6.49
CA ASP A 162 8.34 10.74 -6.79
C ASP A 162 7.50 11.58 -5.81
N ASP A 163 6.81 12.58 -6.34
CA ASP A 163 6.00 13.53 -5.57
C ASP A 163 4.71 12.92 -4.99
N ARG A 164 4.40 11.68 -5.38
CA ARG A 164 3.30 10.86 -4.83
C ARG A 164 3.71 10.12 -3.56
N LEU A 165 4.96 10.25 -3.11
CA LEU A 165 5.40 9.72 -1.83
C LEU A 165 5.11 10.70 -0.70
N PHE A 166 4.81 10.17 0.49
CA PHE A 166 4.53 11.00 1.67
C PHE A 166 5.17 10.46 2.93
N ARG A 167 5.17 11.30 3.97
CA ARG A 167 5.64 10.96 5.33
C ARG A 167 4.51 11.20 6.32
N CYS A 168 4.34 10.26 7.25
CA CYS A 168 3.52 10.40 8.45
C CYS A 168 4.22 9.77 9.65
#